data_AF-M5RP37-F1
#
_entry.id   AF-M5RP37-F1
#
_cell.length_a   1.000
_cell.length_b   1.000
_cell.length_c   1.000
_cell.angle_alpha   90.00
_cell.angle_beta   90.00
_cell.angle_gamma   90.00
#
_symmetry.space_group_name_H-M   'P 1'
#
loop_
_entity.id
_entity.type
_entity.pdbx_description
1 polymer ?
#
loop_
_entity_poly.entity_id
_entity_poly.type
_entity_poly.pdbx_seq_one_letter_code
_entity_poly.pdbx_strand_id
1 'polypeptide(L)'
;MIERAKDLDSFNAELQLKPTTQNDSTTSELWSLQSDEVARRIRPYKRGEMPDRAEIITGFIDVQQEFLSWTIMAFDLRGRGHVMDYGTFPEQPTRYYSKRAIANTLQDEFGEMPVADLITAGLDVLTEDLLGREFIRDQRVFSIDKLAIDNRFALVANDIRSFVLESPLRSRLVPQLGHFIGANTRAWQKLSGGKVRRTRGVNVAYRDPPKGQRGVAELHVDTNYWKCQLAIGLSVPLSSQTAITLYEDTQENHLLLGEHCEAEDPFFEENKNGDKTIVWRARNRPSENEHWDEMTGCMAVASTLGVFAKSKKTNTGQSGGKKKRGSRAYNMNLNL
;
A
#
# COMPACT_ATOMS: atom_id res chain seq x y z
N MET A 1 -6.51 -6.10 62.17
CA MET A 1 -7.25 -6.21 60.91
C MET A 1 -6.94 -4.98 60.09
N ILE A 2 -6.13 -5.13 59.04
CA ILE A 2 -5.82 -4.03 58.12
C ILE A 2 -6.39 -4.47 56.78
N GLU A 3 -7.55 -3.91 56.41
CA GLU A 3 -8.14 -4.14 55.09
C GLU A 3 -7.25 -3.52 54.02
N ARG A 4 -6.79 -4.39 53.11
CA ARG A 4 -5.93 -4.09 51.97
C ARG A 4 -6.78 -3.74 50.75
N ALA A 5 -6.23 -2.82 49.96
CA ALA A 5 -6.48 -2.56 48.55
C ALA A 5 -7.88 -2.03 48.19
N LYS A 6 -8.02 -0.70 48.16
CA LYS A 6 -8.96 -0.06 47.24
C LYS A 6 -8.48 -0.34 45.81
N ASP A 7 -9.34 -1.00 45.05
CA ASP A 7 -9.17 -1.33 43.66
C ASP A 7 -8.92 -0.05 42.83
N LEU A 8 -7.84 -0.03 42.04
CA LEU A 8 -7.39 1.15 41.30
C LEU A 8 -8.43 1.59 40.27
N ASP A 9 -9.20 0.65 39.73
CA ASP A 9 -10.29 0.92 38.80
C ASP A 9 -11.50 1.55 39.48
N SER A 10 -11.75 1.22 40.75
CA SER A 10 -12.78 1.88 41.56
C SER A 10 -12.41 3.34 41.83
N PHE A 11 -11.12 3.63 42.08
CA PHE A 11 -10.60 4.99 42.21
C PHE A 11 -10.64 5.78 40.89
N ASN A 12 -10.32 5.14 39.75
CA ASN A 12 -10.39 5.77 38.44
C ASN A 12 -11.83 6.10 38.00
N ALA A 13 -12.80 5.25 38.37
CA ALA A 13 -14.22 5.48 38.13
C ALA A 13 -14.78 6.67 38.94
N GLU A 14 -14.35 6.84 40.19
CA GLU A 14 -14.71 8.01 41.03
C GLU A 14 -14.23 9.34 40.41
N LEU A 15 -13.11 9.32 39.68
CA LEU A 15 -12.53 10.50 39.01
C LEU A 15 -12.98 10.68 37.55
N GLN A 16 -13.95 9.89 37.08
CA GLN A 16 -14.38 9.86 35.66
C GLN A 16 -13.21 9.64 34.67
N LEU A 17 -12.15 8.98 35.10
CA LEU A 17 -11.04 8.55 34.25
C LEU A 17 -11.40 7.21 33.59
N LYS A 18 -11.00 7.00 32.33
CA LYS A 18 -11.22 5.70 31.66
C LYS A 18 -10.51 4.58 32.45
N PRO A 19 -11.13 3.39 32.60
CA PRO A 19 -10.53 2.28 33.32
C PRO A 19 -9.18 1.90 32.71
N THR A 20 -8.23 1.52 33.57
CA THR A 20 -6.88 1.17 33.11
C THR A 20 -6.95 -0.28 32.67
N THR A 21 -7.37 -0.53 31.42
CA THR A 21 -7.06 -1.82 30.79
C THR A 21 -5.57 -2.04 30.97
N GLN A 22 -5.22 -3.21 31.52
CA GLN A 22 -3.87 -3.72 31.61
C GLN A 22 -3.40 -3.97 30.17
N ASN A 23 -3.14 -2.87 29.46
CA ASN A 23 -2.60 -2.85 28.13
C ASN A 23 -1.16 -3.34 28.28
N ASP A 24 -0.85 -4.45 27.61
CA ASP A 24 0.52 -4.77 27.25
C ASP A 24 1.18 -3.47 26.80
N SER A 25 2.22 -3.08 27.54
CA SER A 25 2.87 -1.77 27.54
C SER A 25 3.74 -1.52 26.30
N THR A 26 3.21 -1.83 25.11
CA THR A 26 3.79 -1.50 23.80
C THR A 26 2.81 -0.79 22.86
N THR A 27 1.58 -0.52 23.31
CA THR A 27 0.54 0.14 22.50
C THR A 27 0.42 1.61 22.88
N SER A 28 1.32 2.45 22.37
CA SER A 28 1.21 3.92 22.40
C SER A 28 1.98 4.55 21.24
N GLU A 29 1.31 5.42 20.48
CA GLU A 29 1.77 6.33 19.41
C GLU A 29 1.85 5.85 17.93
N LEU A 30 1.35 4.67 17.57
CA LEU A 30 1.21 4.30 16.14
C LEU A 30 -0.20 4.61 15.60
N TRP A 31 -0.35 4.72 14.28
CA TRP A 31 -1.64 5.04 13.63
C TRP A 31 -2.71 3.99 13.96
N SER A 32 -3.91 4.45 14.29
CA SER A 32 -5.09 3.61 14.41
C SER A 32 -6.10 4.09 13.37
N LEU A 33 -6.15 3.39 12.24
CA LEU A 33 -7.11 3.69 11.19
C LEU A 33 -8.49 3.15 11.60
N GLN A 34 -9.54 3.94 11.38
CA GLN A 34 -10.93 3.53 11.55
C GLN A 34 -11.64 3.63 10.20
N SER A 35 -12.43 2.62 9.86
CA SER A 35 -13.05 2.47 8.54
C SER A 35 -13.91 3.67 8.15
N ASP A 36 -14.69 4.18 9.10
CA ASP A 36 -15.59 5.32 8.91
C ASP A 36 -14.81 6.64 8.72
N GLU A 37 -13.71 6.83 9.47
CA GLU A 37 -12.83 7.98 9.31
C GLU A 37 -12.14 7.98 7.95
N VAL A 38 -11.65 6.82 7.49
CA VAL A 38 -11.04 6.66 6.16
C VAL A 38 -12.06 6.93 5.07
N ALA A 39 -13.27 6.35 5.17
CA ALA A 39 -14.35 6.53 4.20
C ALA A 39 -14.83 8.00 4.10
N ARG A 40 -14.58 8.82 5.13
CA ARG A 40 -14.91 10.26 5.14
C ARG A 40 -13.83 11.17 4.54
N ARG A 41 -12.69 10.65 4.09
CA ARG A 41 -11.59 11.46 3.51
C ARG A 41 -11.86 11.95 2.09
N ILE A 42 -13.09 12.33 1.80
CA ILE A 42 -13.63 12.69 0.49
C ILE A 42 -13.21 14.11 0.09
N ARG A 43 -12.99 14.32 -1.21
CA ARG A 43 -12.80 15.63 -1.84
C ARG A 43 -13.78 15.79 -3.00
N PRO A 44 -14.15 17.04 -3.37
CA PRO A 44 -15.14 17.31 -4.41
C PRO A 44 -14.55 17.17 -5.82
N TYR A 45 -13.99 15.99 -6.11
CA TYR A 45 -13.55 15.58 -7.43
C TYR A 45 -14.33 14.32 -7.76
N LYS A 46 -15.02 14.28 -8.90
CA LYS A 46 -15.80 13.11 -9.29
C LYS A 46 -14.90 11.90 -9.46
N ARG A 47 -15.49 10.70 -9.39
CA ARG A 47 -14.81 9.45 -9.75
C ARG A 47 -14.19 9.60 -11.15
N GLY A 48 -12.88 9.33 -11.28
CA GLY A 48 -12.14 9.51 -12.54
C GLY A 48 -11.79 10.96 -12.91
N GLU A 49 -12.04 11.95 -12.05
CA GLU A 49 -11.64 13.33 -12.28
C GLU A 49 -10.22 13.60 -11.75
N MET A 50 -9.40 14.32 -12.52
CA MET A 50 -8.01 14.58 -12.17
C MET A 50 -7.87 15.80 -11.23
N PRO A 51 -7.30 15.63 -10.00
CA PRO A 51 -7.17 16.75 -9.06
C PRO A 51 -6.24 17.87 -9.52
N ASP A 52 -6.49 19.10 -9.06
CA ASP A 52 -5.80 20.34 -9.50
C ASP A 52 -4.26 20.32 -9.49
N ARG A 53 -3.66 19.60 -8.54
CA ARG A 53 -2.19 19.58 -8.34
C ARG A 53 -1.55 18.25 -8.70
N ALA A 54 -2.35 17.26 -9.04
CA ALA A 54 -1.82 15.96 -9.41
C ALA A 54 -1.16 16.03 -10.78
N GLU A 55 -0.08 15.29 -10.97
CA GLU A 55 0.67 15.23 -12.23
C GLU A 55 1.01 13.79 -12.63
N ILE A 56 0.93 12.85 -11.69
CA ILE A 56 1.29 11.45 -11.89
C ILE A 56 0.10 10.57 -11.52
N ILE A 57 -0.24 9.61 -12.37
CA ILE A 57 -1.28 8.61 -12.12
C ILE A 57 -0.65 7.22 -12.09
N THR A 58 -0.92 6.46 -11.04
CA THR A 58 -0.51 5.06 -10.95
C THR A 58 -1.68 4.17 -10.63
N GLY A 59 -1.70 2.98 -11.22
CA GLY A 59 -2.65 1.93 -10.87
C GLY A 59 -1.96 0.74 -10.22
N PHE A 60 -2.74 -0.05 -9.50
CA PHE A 60 -2.33 -1.35 -8.98
C PHE A 60 -3.46 -2.36 -9.20
N ILE A 61 -3.10 -3.58 -9.60
CA ILE A 61 -4.00 -4.74 -9.69
C ILE A 61 -3.52 -5.78 -8.69
N ASP A 62 -4.38 -6.19 -7.77
CA ASP A 62 -4.20 -7.36 -6.93
C ASP A 62 -4.84 -8.59 -7.59
N VAL A 63 -4.12 -9.70 -7.56
CA VAL A 63 -4.50 -10.93 -8.29
C VAL A 63 -5.05 -11.95 -7.30
N GLN A 64 -6.36 -12.20 -7.36
CA GLN A 64 -7.02 -13.28 -6.63
C GLN A 64 -7.35 -14.44 -7.60
N GLN A 65 -7.73 -15.58 -7.05
CA GLN A 65 -8.05 -16.76 -7.86
C GLN A 65 -9.31 -16.56 -8.71
N GLU A 66 -10.35 -15.92 -8.15
CA GLU A 66 -11.68 -15.82 -8.77
C GLU A 66 -11.94 -14.45 -9.40
N PHE A 67 -11.19 -13.41 -9.05
CA PHE A 67 -11.35 -12.05 -9.57
C PHE A 67 -10.04 -11.28 -9.47
N LEU A 68 -9.99 -10.10 -10.08
CA LEU A 68 -8.91 -9.13 -9.93
C LEU A 68 -9.49 -7.90 -9.22
N SER A 69 -8.80 -7.35 -8.23
CA SER A 69 -9.14 -6.05 -7.68
C SER A 69 -8.11 -5.01 -8.11
N TRP A 70 -8.53 -3.74 -8.14
CA TRP A 70 -7.65 -2.69 -8.63
C TRP A 70 -7.97 -1.34 -7.99
N THR A 71 -6.94 -0.51 -7.91
CA THR A 71 -7.04 0.89 -7.47
C THR A 71 -6.21 1.80 -8.38
N ILE A 72 -6.70 3.01 -8.63
CA ILE A 72 -6.02 4.09 -9.34
C ILE A 72 -5.85 5.28 -8.40
N MET A 73 -4.61 5.77 -8.30
CA MET A 73 -4.28 6.95 -7.51
C MET A 73 -3.55 7.99 -8.35
N ALA A 74 -3.95 9.25 -8.17
CA ALA A 74 -3.26 10.43 -8.66
C ALA A 74 -2.39 11.05 -7.55
N PHE A 75 -1.23 11.57 -7.91
CA PHE A 75 -0.29 12.19 -7.00
C PHE A 75 0.20 13.54 -7.50
N ASP A 76 0.36 14.49 -6.57
CA ASP A 76 1.21 15.65 -6.81
C ASP A 76 2.70 15.27 -6.66
N LEU A 77 3.60 16.10 -7.19
CA LEU A 77 5.05 15.84 -7.10
C LEU A 77 5.64 16.02 -5.70
N ARG A 78 4.80 16.22 -4.68
CA ARG A 78 5.20 16.41 -3.28
C ARG A 78 4.63 15.34 -2.36
N GLY A 79 3.99 14.31 -2.90
CA GLY A 79 3.52 13.13 -2.18
C GLY A 79 2.07 13.20 -1.70
N ARG A 80 1.30 14.24 -2.03
CA ARG A 80 -0.16 14.22 -1.83
C ARG A 80 -0.77 13.20 -2.77
N GLY A 81 -1.68 12.37 -2.27
CA GLY A 81 -2.37 11.36 -3.08
C GLY A 81 -3.88 11.52 -3.07
N HIS A 82 -4.50 11.06 -4.14
CA HIS A 82 -5.94 11.02 -4.32
C HIS A 82 -6.33 9.72 -5.00
N VAL A 83 -7.16 8.91 -4.34
CA VAL A 83 -7.78 7.73 -4.97
C VAL A 83 -8.80 8.25 -5.97
N MET A 84 -8.54 8.01 -7.25
CA MET A 84 -9.40 8.46 -8.35
C MET A 84 -10.52 7.47 -8.63
N ASP A 85 -10.20 6.19 -8.49
CA ASP A 85 -11.08 5.08 -8.79
C ASP A 85 -10.52 3.78 -8.17
N TYR A 86 -11.40 2.82 -7.88
CA TYR A 86 -11.06 1.46 -7.48
C TYR A 86 -12.26 0.54 -7.75
N GLY A 87 -12.02 -0.75 -7.86
CA GLY A 87 -13.06 -1.75 -8.10
C GLY A 87 -12.50 -3.15 -8.33
N THR A 88 -13.27 -3.96 -9.05
CA THR A 88 -12.93 -5.34 -9.39
C THR A 88 -13.11 -5.62 -10.88
N PHE A 89 -12.52 -6.71 -11.34
CA PHE A 89 -12.82 -7.35 -12.60
C PHE A 89 -13.00 -8.86 -12.38
N PRO A 90 -14.14 -9.45 -12.78
CA PRO A 90 -15.33 -8.76 -13.28
C PRO A 90 -15.95 -7.79 -12.25
N GLU A 91 -16.74 -6.82 -12.73
CA GLU A 91 -17.41 -5.85 -11.85
C GLU A 91 -18.42 -6.57 -10.96
N GLN A 92 -18.36 -6.35 -9.64
CA GLN A 92 -19.34 -6.92 -8.71
C GLN A 92 -20.65 -6.12 -8.70
N PRO A 93 -21.80 -6.76 -8.45
CA PRO A 93 -23.11 -6.08 -8.41
C PRO A 93 -23.21 -4.96 -7.37
N THR A 94 -22.41 -5.05 -6.30
CA THR A 94 -22.36 -4.08 -5.21
C THR A 94 -20.92 -3.69 -4.92
N ARG A 95 -20.71 -2.43 -4.53
CA ARG A 95 -19.40 -1.93 -4.08
C ARG A 95 -18.92 -2.57 -2.78
N TYR A 96 -19.85 -3.04 -1.96
CA TYR A 96 -19.56 -3.80 -0.76
C TYR A 96 -19.69 -5.28 -1.09
N TYR A 97 -18.58 -6.01 -1.07
CA TYR A 97 -18.49 -7.44 -1.38
C TYR A 97 -17.53 -8.12 -0.40
N SER A 98 -17.48 -9.46 -0.44
CA SER A 98 -16.46 -10.22 0.28
C SER A 98 -15.91 -11.32 -0.63
N LYS A 99 -14.63 -11.67 -0.51
CA LYS A 99 -14.00 -12.76 -1.27
C LYS A 99 -14.76 -14.07 -1.16
N ARG A 100 -15.31 -14.37 0.02
CA ARG A 100 -16.04 -15.61 0.28
C ARG A 100 -17.39 -15.69 -0.43
N ALA A 101 -17.91 -14.56 -0.88
CA ALA A 101 -19.20 -14.43 -1.53
C ALA A 101 -19.10 -13.49 -2.74
N ILE A 102 -18.05 -13.70 -3.54
CA ILE A 102 -17.89 -13.00 -4.82
C ILE A 102 -19.00 -13.47 -5.77
N ALA A 103 -19.63 -12.54 -6.48
CA ALA A 103 -20.81 -12.84 -7.28
C ALA A 103 -20.46 -13.12 -8.74
N ASN A 104 -19.56 -12.31 -9.32
CA ASN A 104 -19.08 -12.47 -10.69
C ASN A 104 -17.60 -12.88 -10.65
N THR A 105 -17.27 -14.01 -11.27
CA THR A 105 -15.91 -14.57 -11.28
C THR A 105 -15.28 -14.54 -12.68
N LEU A 106 -13.96 -14.66 -12.74
CA LEU A 106 -13.22 -14.87 -14.00
C LEU A 106 -13.72 -16.11 -14.76
N GLN A 107 -14.13 -17.15 -14.03
CA GLN A 107 -14.70 -18.36 -14.65
C GLN A 107 -16.07 -18.08 -15.27
N ASP A 108 -16.90 -17.21 -14.67
CA ASP A 108 -18.17 -16.80 -15.27
C ASP A 108 -17.95 -15.99 -16.56
N GLU A 109 -16.90 -15.16 -16.59
CA GLU A 109 -16.56 -14.31 -17.73
C GLU A 109 -15.94 -15.09 -18.90
N PHE A 110 -15.02 -16.02 -18.62
CA PHE A 110 -14.22 -16.69 -19.65
C PHE A 110 -14.52 -18.19 -19.82
N GLY A 111 -15.40 -18.76 -18.98
CA GLY A 111 -15.73 -20.18 -18.97
C GLY A 111 -14.70 -21.04 -18.23
N GLU A 112 -14.78 -22.36 -18.41
CA GLU A 112 -13.88 -23.30 -17.74
C GLU A 112 -12.51 -23.34 -18.41
N MET A 113 -11.51 -22.77 -17.75
CA MET A 113 -10.09 -22.79 -18.16
C MET A 113 -9.18 -23.00 -16.95
N PRO A 114 -7.92 -23.42 -17.15
CA PRO A 114 -6.91 -23.41 -16.09
C PRO A 114 -6.79 -22.02 -15.43
N VAL A 115 -6.56 -21.98 -14.12
CA VAL A 115 -6.50 -20.72 -13.33
C VAL A 115 -5.52 -19.70 -13.90
N ALA A 116 -4.36 -20.15 -14.42
CA ALA A 116 -3.39 -19.25 -15.04
C ALA A 116 -3.95 -18.59 -16.32
N ASP A 117 -4.72 -19.33 -17.12
CA ASP A 117 -5.32 -18.83 -18.35
C ASP A 117 -6.46 -17.85 -18.03
N LEU A 118 -7.28 -18.14 -17.00
CA LEU A 118 -8.32 -17.23 -16.51
C LEU A 118 -7.74 -15.89 -16.06
N ILE A 119 -6.66 -15.93 -15.26
CA ILE A 119 -6.02 -14.72 -14.74
C ILE A 119 -5.37 -13.93 -15.87
N THR A 120 -4.68 -14.60 -16.81
CA THR A 120 -4.04 -13.88 -17.93
C THR A 120 -5.05 -13.29 -18.89
N ALA A 121 -6.18 -13.95 -19.16
CA ALA A 121 -7.30 -13.39 -19.91
C ALA A 121 -7.92 -12.17 -19.20
N GLY A 122 -8.15 -12.28 -17.88
CA GLY A 122 -8.65 -11.16 -17.09
C GLY A 122 -7.68 -9.97 -17.05
N LEU A 123 -6.38 -10.23 -16.95
CA LEU A 123 -5.35 -9.19 -17.00
C LEU A 123 -5.29 -8.53 -18.37
N ASP A 124 -5.47 -9.26 -19.47
CA ASP A 124 -5.48 -8.68 -20.82
C ASP A 124 -6.60 -7.64 -20.95
N VAL A 125 -7.84 -8.03 -20.62
CA VAL A 125 -9.02 -7.14 -20.64
C VAL A 125 -8.85 -5.96 -19.69
N LEU A 126 -8.48 -6.24 -18.43
CA LEU A 126 -8.41 -5.20 -17.40
C LEU A 126 -7.28 -4.21 -17.68
N THR A 127 -6.10 -4.67 -18.14
CA THR A 127 -5.00 -3.73 -18.43
C THR A 127 -5.27 -2.87 -19.65
N GLU A 128 -5.95 -3.39 -20.67
CA GLU A 128 -6.41 -2.60 -21.82
C GLU A 128 -7.41 -1.53 -21.39
N ASP A 129 -8.42 -1.90 -20.59
CA ASP A 129 -9.39 -0.95 -20.03
C ASP A 129 -8.69 0.13 -19.21
N LEU A 130 -8.01 -0.23 -18.12
CA LEU A 130 -7.43 0.75 -17.19
C LEU A 130 -6.40 1.67 -17.88
N LEU A 131 -5.54 1.13 -18.74
CA LEU A 131 -4.52 1.94 -19.43
C LEU A 131 -5.08 2.76 -20.60
N GLY A 132 -6.26 2.39 -21.11
CA GLY A 132 -7.02 3.11 -22.12
C GLY A 132 -7.88 4.25 -21.56
N ARG A 133 -8.12 4.30 -20.24
CA ARG A 133 -8.86 5.38 -19.60
C ARG A 133 -8.14 6.72 -19.72
N GLU A 134 -8.93 7.75 -20.03
CA GLU A 134 -8.50 9.15 -20.07
C GLU A 134 -9.01 9.89 -18.83
N PHE A 135 -8.12 10.63 -18.18
CA PHE A 135 -8.43 11.46 -17.01
C PHE A 135 -8.26 12.93 -17.40
N ILE A 136 -9.30 13.74 -17.23
CA ILE A 136 -9.33 15.11 -17.77
C ILE A 136 -9.24 16.11 -16.62
N ARG A 137 -8.39 17.13 -16.80
CA ARG A 137 -8.37 18.38 -16.00
C ARG A 137 -8.27 19.56 -16.95
N ASP A 138 -9.25 20.44 -16.93
CA ASP A 138 -9.39 21.53 -17.89
C ASP A 138 -9.32 20.99 -19.33
N GLN A 139 -8.36 21.46 -20.13
CA GLN A 139 -8.11 21.03 -21.51
C GLN A 139 -7.00 19.97 -21.63
N ARG A 140 -6.52 19.41 -20.51
CA ARG A 140 -5.42 18.45 -20.47
C ARG A 140 -5.95 17.04 -20.23
N VAL A 141 -5.47 16.11 -21.06
CA VAL A 141 -5.76 14.68 -20.93
C VAL A 141 -4.56 13.99 -20.30
N PHE A 142 -4.82 13.19 -19.28
CA PHE A 142 -3.87 12.36 -18.57
C PHE A 142 -4.25 10.89 -18.76
N SER A 143 -3.27 10.02 -18.58
CA SER A 143 -3.45 8.57 -18.55
C SER A 143 -2.58 7.98 -17.45
N ILE A 144 -2.81 6.72 -17.08
CA ILE A 144 -2.02 6.03 -16.05
C ILE A 144 -0.54 5.96 -16.47
N ASP A 145 0.39 6.61 -15.77
CA ASP A 145 1.82 6.57 -16.09
C ASP A 145 2.42 5.17 -15.92
N LYS A 146 1.98 4.48 -14.87
CA LYS A 146 2.48 3.13 -14.55
C LYS A 146 1.40 2.31 -13.83
N LEU A 147 1.16 1.10 -14.30
CA LEU A 147 0.23 0.13 -13.70
C LEU A 147 1.03 -1.05 -13.20
N ALA A 148 0.94 -1.33 -11.90
CA ALA A 148 1.56 -2.49 -11.29
C ALA A 148 0.58 -3.65 -11.13
N ILE A 149 1.10 -4.86 -11.16
CA ILE A 149 0.34 -6.10 -10.97
C ILE A 149 1.01 -6.86 -9.83
N ASP A 150 0.26 -7.27 -8.81
CA ASP A 150 0.81 -8.11 -7.75
C ASP A 150 1.34 -9.42 -8.32
N ASN A 151 2.54 -9.80 -7.87
CA ASN A 151 3.20 -11.03 -8.30
C ASN A 151 3.49 -11.96 -7.10
N ARG A 152 2.72 -11.86 -6.01
CA ARG A 152 2.82 -12.72 -4.83
C ARG A 152 1.97 -13.98 -4.94
N PHE A 153 1.00 -14.04 -5.85
CA PHE A 153 0.22 -15.26 -6.06
C PHE A 153 1.07 -16.36 -6.72
N ALA A 154 1.63 -17.24 -5.90
CA ALA A 154 2.66 -18.20 -6.30
C ALA A 154 2.24 -19.13 -7.45
N LEU A 155 0.93 -19.41 -7.58
CA LEU A 155 0.40 -20.30 -8.61
C LEU A 155 0.63 -19.75 -10.03
N VAL A 156 0.61 -18.43 -10.20
CA VAL A 156 0.63 -17.77 -11.53
C VAL A 156 1.76 -16.75 -11.69
N ALA A 157 2.73 -16.74 -10.76
CA ALA A 157 3.75 -15.70 -10.73
C ALA A 157 4.67 -15.69 -11.98
N ASN A 158 4.83 -16.83 -12.65
CA ASN A 158 5.56 -16.92 -13.91
C ASN A 158 4.72 -16.46 -15.10
N ASP A 159 3.42 -16.73 -15.06
CA ASP A 159 2.46 -16.33 -16.08
C ASP A 159 2.31 -14.82 -16.10
N ILE A 160 2.24 -14.17 -14.94
CA ILE A 160 2.24 -12.69 -14.82
C ILE A 160 3.52 -12.08 -15.41
N ARG A 161 4.69 -12.67 -15.14
CA ARG A 161 5.97 -12.20 -15.74
C ARG A 161 5.96 -12.32 -17.26
N SER A 162 5.39 -13.40 -17.79
CA SER A 162 5.31 -13.68 -19.22
C SER A 162 4.30 -12.75 -19.89
N PHE A 163 3.11 -12.60 -19.29
CA PHE A 163 2.09 -11.64 -19.68
C PHE A 163 2.66 -10.23 -19.84
N VAL A 164 3.36 -9.71 -18.81
CA VAL A 164 3.95 -8.36 -18.90
C VAL A 164 5.06 -8.30 -19.96
N LEU A 165 5.84 -9.36 -20.15
CA LEU A 165 6.89 -9.38 -21.18
C LEU A 165 6.33 -9.30 -22.61
N GLU A 166 5.22 -9.99 -22.83
CA GLU A 166 4.59 -10.18 -24.14
C GLU A 166 3.59 -9.07 -24.48
N SER A 167 3.04 -8.40 -23.46
CA SER A 167 2.09 -7.30 -23.64
C SER A 167 2.66 -6.13 -24.47
N PRO A 168 1.88 -5.57 -25.41
CA PRO A 168 2.26 -4.34 -26.11
C PRO A 168 2.36 -3.13 -25.16
N LEU A 169 1.71 -3.20 -23.99
CA LEU A 169 1.66 -2.15 -22.96
C LEU A 169 2.81 -2.27 -21.93
N ARG A 170 3.77 -3.19 -22.14
CA ARG A 170 4.87 -3.50 -21.21
C ARG A 170 5.69 -2.31 -20.70
N SER A 171 5.74 -1.20 -21.44
CA SER A 171 6.42 0.02 -21.00
C SER A 171 5.74 0.68 -19.80
N ARG A 172 4.41 0.53 -19.67
CA ARG A 172 3.57 1.05 -18.58
C ARG A 172 3.27 -0.01 -17.51
N LEU A 173 3.39 -1.30 -17.83
CA LEU A 173 3.21 -2.39 -16.87
C LEU A 173 4.46 -2.69 -16.03
N VAL A 174 4.27 -3.22 -14.82
CA VAL A 174 5.35 -3.74 -13.97
C VAL A 174 4.82 -4.79 -12.98
N PRO A 175 5.40 -6.02 -12.93
CA PRO A 175 5.11 -6.94 -11.83
C PRO A 175 5.69 -6.38 -10.54
N GLN A 176 4.91 -6.35 -9.46
CA GLN A 176 5.34 -5.88 -8.16
C GLN A 176 5.41 -7.04 -7.15
N LEU A 177 6.44 -7.03 -6.31
CA LEU A 177 6.63 -8.01 -5.25
C LEU A 177 6.88 -7.29 -3.91
N GLY A 178 5.87 -7.23 -3.05
CA GLY A 178 5.97 -6.63 -1.71
C GLY A 178 6.72 -7.53 -0.73
N HIS A 179 7.73 -7.03 -0.02
CA HIS A 179 8.51 -7.78 0.98
C HIS A 179 8.16 -7.33 2.38
N PHE A 180 7.85 -8.30 3.23
CA PHE A 180 7.77 -8.08 4.68
C PHE A 180 9.17 -7.84 5.24
N ILE A 181 9.38 -6.66 5.83
CA ILE A 181 10.63 -6.27 6.49
C ILE A 181 10.38 -6.12 7.99
N GLY A 182 10.56 -7.20 8.74
CA GLY A 182 10.50 -7.22 10.21
C GLY A 182 11.87 -7.19 10.88
N ALA A 183 11.89 -7.18 12.20
CA ALA A 183 13.11 -7.03 13.00
C ALA A 183 14.17 -8.11 12.72
N ASN A 184 13.73 -9.34 12.45
CA ASN A 184 14.61 -10.48 12.18
C ASN A 184 14.88 -10.70 10.69
N THR A 185 14.32 -9.87 9.82
CA THR A 185 14.50 -10.00 8.37
C THR A 185 15.78 -9.31 7.88
N ARG A 186 16.21 -9.64 6.67
CA ARG A 186 17.33 -8.93 6.05
C ARG A 186 16.89 -7.48 5.77
N ALA A 187 17.57 -6.53 6.40
CA ALA A 187 17.31 -5.10 6.21
C ALA A 187 17.17 -4.71 4.73
N TRP A 188 16.19 -3.85 4.45
CA TRP A 188 15.84 -3.43 3.09
C TRP A 188 17.03 -2.94 2.28
N GLN A 189 17.95 -2.15 2.86
CA GLN A 189 19.12 -1.63 2.13
C GLN A 189 20.05 -2.74 1.62
N LYS A 190 20.08 -3.89 2.31
CA LYS A 190 20.81 -5.06 1.84
C LYS A 190 20.02 -5.82 0.77
N LEU A 191 18.69 -5.80 0.81
CA LEU A 191 17.83 -6.40 -0.21
C LEU A 191 17.82 -5.57 -1.50
N SER A 192 17.68 -4.25 -1.42
CA SER A 192 17.68 -3.37 -2.60
C SER A 192 19.02 -3.34 -3.35
N GLY A 193 20.07 -3.96 -2.82
CA GLY A 193 21.37 -4.13 -3.51
C GLY A 193 22.27 -2.90 -3.45
N GLY A 194 21.95 -1.90 -2.61
CA GLY A 194 22.77 -0.71 -2.41
C GLY A 194 22.92 0.18 -3.67
N LYS A 195 24.09 0.82 -3.84
CA LYS A 195 24.39 1.74 -4.96
C LYS A 195 24.48 1.07 -6.35
N VAL A 196 24.48 -0.26 -6.41
CA VAL A 196 24.81 -1.04 -7.61
C VAL A 196 23.58 -1.33 -8.48
N ARG A 197 22.36 -1.16 -7.95
CA ARG A 197 21.10 -1.43 -8.67
C ARG A 197 20.33 -0.15 -9.01
N ARG A 198 19.51 -0.25 -10.07
CA ARG A 198 18.60 0.78 -10.61
C ARG A 198 17.49 1.13 -9.61
N THR A 199 17.84 1.74 -8.48
CA THR A 199 16.88 2.24 -7.48
C THR A 199 16.29 3.57 -7.94
N ARG A 200 15.33 3.52 -8.86
CA ARG A 200 14.43 4.63 -9.16
C ARG A 200 13.28 4.55 -8.14
N GLY A 201 13.26 5.45 -7.16
CA GLY A 201 12.27 5.48 -6.08
C GLY A 201 12.78 5.29 -4.65
N VAL A 202 11.87 5.42 -3.68
CA VAL A 202 12.13 5.34 -2.23
C VAL A 202 11.69 3.97 -1.75
N ASN A 203 12.56 3.25 -1.04
CA ASN A 203 12.20 1.93 -0.48
C ASN A 203 11.60 0.93 -1.49
N VAL A 204 12.05 1.03 -2.74
CA VAL A 204 11.74 0.13 -3.85
C VAL A 204 13.00 -0.19 -4.64
N ALA A 205 13.02 -1.32 -5.35
CA ALA A 205 14.14 -1.71 -6.18
C ALA A 205 13.70 -2.64 -7.32
N TYR A 206 14.08 -2.29 -8.55
CA TYR A 206 13.95 -3.20 -9.67
C TYR A 206 14.93 -4.38 -9.53
N ARG A 207 14.45 -5.58 -9.80
CA ARG A 207 15.27 -6.79 -9.92
C ARG A 207 14.94 -7.54 -11.19
N ASP A 208 15.98 -8.10 -11.79
CA ASP A 208 15.81 -9.05 -12.88
C ASP A 208 15.06 -10.29 -12.38
N PRO A 209 14.31 -10.98 -13.26
CA PRO A 209 13.61 -12.21 -12.91
C PRO A 209 14.59 -13.28 -12.37
N PRO A 210 14.08 -14.29 -11.65
CA PRO A 210 14.91 -15.38 -11.15
C PRO A 210 15.78 -16.01 -12.25
N LYS A 211 17.01 -16.42 -11.89
CA LYS A 211 17.98 -16.95 -12.86
C LYS A 211 17.37 -18.14 -13.62
N GLY A 212 17.47 -18.11 -14.94
CA GLY A 212 16.94 -19.15 -15.82
C GLY A 212 15.46 -18.98 -16.17
N GLN A 213 14.78 -17.96 -15.63
CA GLN A 213 13.43 -17.58 -16.04
C GLN A 213 13.49 -16.41 -17.02
N ARG A 214 12.74 -16.52 -18.11
CA ARG A 214 12.48 -15.41 -19.03
C ARG A 214 11.43 -14.51 -18.38
N GLY A 215 11.63 -13.20 -18.39
CA GLY A 215 10.68 -12.27 -17.78
C GLY A 215 11.17 -10.82 -17.80
N VAL A 216 10.31 -9.91 -17.38
CA VAL A 216 10.64 -8.50 -17.14
C VAL A 216 11.20 -8.28 -15.74
N ALA A 217 11.85 -7.14 -15.54
CA ALA A 217 12.29 -6.74 -14.21
C ALA A 217 11.08 -6.46 -13.29
N GLU A 218 11.12 -6.99 -12.09
CA GLU A 218 10.08 -6.86 -11.07
C GLU A 218 10.40 -5.69 -10.13
N LEU A 219 9.37 -4.98 -9.69
CA LEU A 219 9.49 -3.95 -8.66
C LEU A 219 9.38 -4.59 -7.28
N HIS A 220 10.50 -4.73 -6.57
CA HIS A 220 10.48 -5.14 -5.18
C HIS A 220 10.16 -3.94 -4.30
N VAL A 221 9.30 -4.14 -3.30
CA VAL A 221 8.80 -3.07 -2.42
C VAL A 221 9.00 -3.43 -0.95
N ASP A 222 9.41 -2.46 -0.12
CA ASP A 222 9.34 -2.58 1.34
C ASP A 222 7.90 -2.27 1.80
N THR A 223 7.08 -3.32 1.97
CA THR A 223 5.64 -3.16 2.20
C THR A 223 5.36 -2.42 3.50
N ASN A 224 6.10 -2.73 4.58
CA ASN A 224 5.90 -2.10 5.88
C ASN A 224 6.18 -0.59 5.82
N TYR A 225 7.24 -0.18 5.09
CA TYR A 225 7.51 1.24 4.91
C TYR A 225 6.37 1.99 4.22
N TRP A 226 5.86 1.45 3.10
CA TRP A 226 4.81 2.11 2.34
C TRP A 226 3.46 2.10 3.05
N LYS A 227 3.13 1.03 3.78
CA LYS A 227 1.98 0.99 4.70
C LYS A 227 2.04 2.09 5.75
N CYS A 228 3.24 2.37 6.31
CA CYS A 228 3.41 3.52 7.20
C CYS A 228 3.17 4.86 6.48
N GLN A 229 3.68 5.04 5.26
CA GLN A 229 3.44 6.29 4.51
C GLN A 229 1.96 6.49 4.18
N LEU A 230 1.27 5.41 3.82
CA LEU A 230 -0.17 5.43 3.55
C LEU A 230 -0.95 5.78 4.83
N ALA A 231 -0.63 5.13 5.95
CA ALA A 231 -1.25 5.43 7.25
C ALA A 231 -1.03 6.89 7.68
N ILE A 232 0.17 7.45 7.48
CA ILE A 232 0.45 8.88 7.70
C ILE A 232 -0.53 9.73 6.88
N GLY A 233 -0.59 9.47 5.57
CA GLY A 233 -1.40 10.25 4.66
C GLY A 233 -2.90 10.16 4.92
N LEU A 234 -3.37 9.01 5.45
CA LEU A 234 -4.76 8.81 5.89
C LEU A 234 -5.04 9.42 7.28
N SER A 235 -4.03 9.67 8.10
CA SER A 235 -4.21 10.20 9.47
C SER A 235 -4.03 11.71 9.58
N VAL A 236 -3.33 12.35 8.63
CA VAL A 236 -3.11 13.80 8.65
C VAL A 236 -4.38 14.58 8.23
N PRO A 237 -4.52 15.87 8.61
CA PRO A 237 -5.61 16.72 8.12
C PRO A 237 -5.67 16.78 6.59
N LEU A 238 -6.87 16.94 6.00
CA LEU A 238 -7.07 17.02 4.53
C LEU A 238 -6.29 18.18 3.86
N SER A 239 -5.92 19.20 4.63
CA SER A 239 -5.09 20.33 4.20
C SER A 239 -3.60 19.99 4.11
N SER A 240 -3.15 18.90 4.73
CA SER A 240 -1.74 18.47 4.72
C SER A 240 -1.22 18.16 3.33
N GLN A 241 0.04 18.49 3.07
CA GLN A 241 0.70 18.21 1.80
C GLN A 241 0.89 16.72 1.51
N THR A 242 0.80 15.84 2.51
CA THR A 242 0.93 14.39 2.36
C THR A 242 -0.40 13.66 2.49
N ALA A 243 -1.52 14.40 2.54
CA ALA A 243 -2.84 13.81 2.71
C ALA A 243 -3.17 12.85 1.56
N ILE A 244 -3.73 11.70 1.91
CA ILE A 244 -4.42 10.78 1.01
C ILE A 244 -5.92 11.04 1.15
N THR A 245 -6.60 11.14 0.01
CA THR A 245 -8.02 11.49 -0.07
C THR A 245 -8.74 10.60 -1.08
N LEU A 246 -10.08 10.56 -1.02
CA LEU A 246 -10.95 9.78 -1.89
C LEU A 246 -11.75 10.71 -2.82
N TYR A 247 -12.16 10.20 -3.97
CA TYR A 247 -13.09 10.88 -4.88
C TYR A 247 -14.46 11.11 -4.23
N GLU A 248 -15.27 11.95 -4.85
CA GLU A 248 -16.63 12.28 -4.42
C GLU A 248 -17.56 11.09 -4.63
N ASP A 249 -17.98 10.48 -3.52
CA ASP A 249 -19.03 9.47 -3.43
C ASP A 249 -19.66 9.52 -2.02
N THR A 250 -20.65 8.68 -1.74
CA THR A 250 -21.18 8.54 -0.38
C THR A 250 -20.19 7.80 0.51
N GLN A 251 -20.25 8.07 1.83
CA GLN A 251 -19.39 7.38 2.79
C GLN A 251 -19.60 5.86 2.74
N GLU A 252 -20.84 5.42 2.54
CA GLU A 252 -21.23 4.00 2.46
C GLU A 252 -20.52 3.30 1.29
N ASN A 253 -20.35 4.00 0.16
CA ASN A 253 -19.65 3.47 -1.01
C ASN A 253 -18.13 3.34 -0.81
N HIS A 254 -17.57 4.05 0.17
CA HIS A 254 -16.18 3.93 0.58
C HIS A 254 -15.96 3.02 1.81
N LEU A 255 -17.02 2.47 2.40
CA LEU A 255 -16.91 1.74 3.66
C LEU A 255 -16.03 0.49 3.53
N LEU A 256 -16.18 -0.29 2.45
CA LEU A 256 -15.35 -1.48 2.20
C LEU A 256 -13.87 -1.11 2.10
N LEU A 257 -13.53 -0.02 1.39
CA LEU A 257 -12.15 0.48 1.30
C LEU A 257 -11.62 0.87 2.68
N GLY A 258 -12.45 1.53 3.51
CA GLY A 258 -12.14 1.83 4.90
C GLY A 258 -11.84 0.58 5.73
N GLU A 259 -12.66 -0.46 5.60
CA GLU A 259 -12.49 -1.74 6.28
C GLU A 259 -11.22 -2.47 5.84
N HIS A 260 -10.88 -2.40 4.55
CA HIS A 260 -9.61 -2.92 4.03
C HIS A 260 -8.41 -2.19 4.63
N CYS A 261 -8.50 -0.86 4.81
CA CYS A 261 -7.45 -0.08 5.49
C CYS A 261 -7.34 -0.40 6.98
N GLU A 262 -8.44 -0.83 7.62
CA GLU A 262 -8.52 -1.23 9.02
C GLU A 262 -8.16 -2.72 9.25
N ALA A 263 -7.87 -3.48 8.19
CA ALA A 263 -7.60 -4.92 8.28
C ALA A 263 -6.30 -5.26 9.03
N GLU A 264 -5.35 -4.33 9.10
CA GLU A 264 -4.04 -4.51 9.71
C GLU A 264 -3.73 -3.42 10.74
N ASP A 265 -3.01 -3.80 11.80
CA ASP A 265 -2.48 -2.87 12.79
C ASP A 265 -0.94 -2.80 12.74
N PRO A 266 -0.36 -1.62 13.01
CA PRO A 266 1.08 -1.44 13.12
C PRO A 266 1.59 -1.82 14.51
N PHE A 267 2.73 -2.52 14.55
CA PHE A 267 3.42 -2.92 15.78
C PHE A 267 4.90 -2.59 15.71
N PHE A 268 5.49 -2.19 16.84
CA PHE A 268 6.94 -2.16 16.96
C PHE A 268 7.47 -3.58 17.15
N GLU A 269 8.37 -3.98 16.27
CA GLU A 269 9.27 -5.11 16.49
C GLU A 269 10.68 -4.61 16.77
N GLU A 270 11.34 -5.22 17.75
CA GLU A 270 12.72 -4.93 18.08
C GLU A 270 13.61 -6.13 17.73
N ASN A 271 14.75 -5.88 17.09
CA ASN A 271 15.71 -6.93 16.78
C ASN A 271 16.66 -7.19 17.96
N LYS A 272 17.48 -8.24 17.86
CA LYS A 272 18.46 -8.60 18.90
C LYS A 272 19.48 -7.49 19.24
N ASN A 273 19.64 -6.50 18.37
CA ASN A 273 20.56 -5.37 18.56
C ASN A 273 19.86 -4.13 19.16
N GLY A 274 18.54 -4.20 19.43
CA GLY A 274 17.74 -3.07 19.91
C GLY A 274 17.22 -2.15 18.82
N ASP A 275 17.39 -2.47 17.53
CA ASP A 275 16.81 -1.67 16.45
C ASP A 275 15.30 -1.95 16.35
N LYS A 276 14.50 -0.89 16.45
CA LYS A 276 13.04 -0.95 16.27
C LYS A 276 12.65 -0.78 14.81
N THR A 277 11.67 -1.56 14.36
CA THR A 277 11.05 -1.48 13.03
C THR A 277 9.54 -1.58 13.22
N ILE A 278 8.78 -0.82 12.43
CA ILE A 278 7.31 -0.94 12.40
C ILE A 278 6.96 -2.06 11.42
N VAL A 279 6.14 -3.00 11.88
CA VAL A 279 5.57 -4.07 11.05
C VAL A 279 4.06 -3.96 11.06
N TRP A 280 3.43 -4.32 9.96
CA TRP A 280 1.97 -4.41 9.86
C TRP A 280 1.54 -5.87 9.93
N ARG A 281 0.49 -6.15 10.71
CA ARG A 281 -0.04 -7.50 10.88
C ARG A 281 -1.55 -7.45 10.79
N ALA A 282 -2.13 -8.47 10.16
CA ALA A 282 -3.57 -8.66 10.14
C ALA A 282 -4.14 -8.71 11.55
N ARG A 283 -5.31 -8.09 11.74
CA ARG A 283 -6.04 -8.17 13.00
C ARG A 283 -6.47 -9.59 13.29
N ASN A 284 -6.76 -9.89 14.55
CA ASN A 284 -7.31 -11.18 14.97
C ASN A 284 -8.81 -11.30 14.64
N ARG A 285 -9.20 -10.92 13.42
CA ARG A 285 -10.51 -11.10 12.81
C ARG A 285 -10.32 -11.34 11.31
N PRO A 286 -11.11 -12.22 10.68
CA PRO A 286 -11.10 -12.34 9.23
C PRO A 286 -11.38 -10.97 8.61
N SER A 287 -10.42 -10.45 7.87
CA SER A 287 -10.53 -9.17 7.16
C SER A 287 -9.79 -9.28 5.84
N GLU A 288 -10.36 -8.65 4.84
CA GLU A 288 -9.82 -8.52 3.48
C GLU A 288 -9.07 -7.19 3.41
N ASN A 289 -8.04 -7.10 2.58
CA ASN A 289 -7.07 -5.99 2.62
C ASN A 289 -6.59 -5.56 1.22
N GLU A 290 -7.23 -6.00 0.15
CA GLU A 290 -6.72 -5.80 -1.22
C GLU A 290 -6.57 -4.33 -1.55
N HIS A 291 -7.56 -3.50 -1.25
CA HIS A 291 -7.47 -2.06 -1.49
C HIS A 291 -6.37 -1.39 -0.64
N TRP A 292 -6.07 -1.92 0.54
CA TRP A 292 -4.94 -1.45 1.36
C TRP A 292 -3.59 -1.78 0.73
N ASP A 293 -3.44 -3.00 0.22
CA ASP A 293 -2.24 -3.44 -0.49
C ASP A 293 -2.09 -2.76 -1.86
N GLU A 294 -3.19 -2.53 -2.58
CA GLU A 294 -3.25 -1.80 -3.85
C GLU A 294 -2.84 -0.34 -3.69
N MET A 295 -3.42 0.39 -2.72
CA MET A 295 -3.04 1.77 -2.43
C MET A 295 -1.56 1.86 -2.03
N THR A 296 -1.09 0.91 -1.21
CA THR A 296 0.32 0.78 -0.85
C THR A 296 1.20 0.57 -2.10
N GLY A 297 0.75 -0.27 -3.03
CA GLY A 297 1.40 -0.53 -4.31
C GLY A 297 1.44 0.71 -5.22
N CYS A 298 0.33 1.42 -5.38
CA CYS A 298 0.27 2.69 -6.10
C CYS A 298 1.32 3.68 -5.58
N MET A 299 1.41 3.88 -4.26
CA MET A 299 2.41 4.78 -3.68
C MET A 299 3.84 4.31 -3.95
N ALA A 300 4.11 3.01 -3.84
CA ALA A 300 5.42 2.43 -4.12
C ALA A 300 5.86 2.65 -5.57
N VAL A 301 4.95 2.43 -6.53
CA VAL A 301 5.17 2.66 -7.95
C VAL A 301 5.36 4.14 -8.25
N ALA A 302 4.53 5.02 -7.67
CA ALA A 302 4.62 6.47 -7.82
C ALA A 302 5.99 7.01 -7.37
N SER A 303 6.61 6.36 -6.38
CA SER A 303 7.98 6.69 -5.97
C SER A 303 9.01 6.51 -7.09
N THR A 304 8.82 5.52 -7.96
CA THR A 304 9.71 5.28 -9.10
C THR A 304 9.63 6.39 -10.15
N LEU A 305 8.52 7.13 -10.16
CA LEU A 305 8.22 8.26 -11.04
C LEU A 305 8.60 9.61 -10.42
N GLY A 306 9.19 9.61 -9.21
CA GLY A 306 9.73 10.82 -8.58
C GLY A 306 8.75 11.60 -7.70
N VAL A 307 7.56 11.05 -7.42
CA VAL A 307 6.55 11.66 -6.53
C VAL A 307 7.10 11.89 -5.11
N PHE A 308 7.89 10.95 -4.60
CA PHE A 308 8.43 11.00 -3.24
C PHE A 308 9.92 11.34 -3.25
N ALA A 309 10.28 12.41 -2.55
CA ALA A 309 11.66 12.84 -2.44
C ALA A 309 12.49 11.83 -1.64
N LYS A 310 13.67 11.44 -2.15
CA LYS A 310 14.67 10.75 -1.35
C LYS A 310 15.17 11.71 -0.27
N SER A 311 15.06 11.33 1.00
CA SER A 311 15.62 12.13 2.11
C SER A 311 17.07 12.52 1.80
N LYS A 312 17.32 13.83 1.69
CA LYS A 312 18.69 14.34 1.54
C LYS A 312 19.41 14.04 2.84
N LYS A 313 20.53 13.30 2.76
CA LYS A 313 21.44 13.18 3.89
C LYS A 313 21.90 14.59 4.27
N THR A 314 21.39 15.12 5.37
CA THR A 314 22.05 16.22 6.07
C THR A 314 23.36 15.64 6.59
N ASN A 315 24.45 15.90 5.85
CA ASN A 315 25.80 15.70 6.36
C ASN A 315 26.03 16.77 7.44
N THR A 316 25.57 16.51 8.67
CA THR A 316 26.14 17.15 9.84
C THR A 316 27.52 16.54 10.05
N GLY A 317 28.50 17.09 9.34
CA GLY A 317 29.90 16.71 9.49
C GLY A 317 30.40 17.12 10.86
N GLN A 318 30.42 16.19 11.82
CA GLN A 318 31.42 16.23 12.88
C GLN A 318 32.56 15.28 12.48
N SER A 319 33.70 15.90 12.20
CA SER A 319 34.99 15.28 11.96
C SER A 319 35.49 14.54 13.20
N GLY A 320 36.01 13.32 13.00
CA GLY A 320 36.95 12.69 13.93
C GLY A 320 36.34 11.69 14.92
N GLY A 321 36.21 10.43 14.50
CA GLY A 321 35.95 9.30 15.41
C GLY A 321 35.80 7.99 14.63
N LYS A 322 36.67 7.02 14.89
CA LYS A 322 36.70 5.69 14.23
C LYS A 322 35.30 5.05 14.23
N LYS A 323 34.70 4.91 13.03
CA LYS A 323 33.38 4.29 12.82
C LYS A 323 33.42 2.79 13.14
N LYS A 324 32.79 2.37 14.24
CA LYS A 324 32.23 1.02 14.33
C LYS A 324 31.08 0.92 13.31
N ARG A 325 31.16 -0.06 12.40
CA ARG A 325 30.11 -0.38 11.42
C ARG A 325 28.91 -1.02 12.12
N GLY A 326 28.09 -0.21 12.77
CA GLY A 326 26.75 -0.60 13.20
C GLY A 326 25.77 -0.44 12.04
N SER A 327 24.98 -1.49 11.78
CA SER A 327 23.76 -1.45 10.98
C SER A 327 22.82 -0.43 11.64
N ARG A 328 22.55 0.70 10.97
CA ARG A 328 21.63 1.72 11.52
C ARG A 328 20.19 1.30 11.23
N ALA A 329 19.39 1.21 12.29
CA ALA A 329 17.93 1.28 12.25
C ALA A 329 17.44 2.41 11.34
N TYR A 330 16.29 2.20 10.72
CA TYR A 330 15.56 3.25 10.02
C TYR A 330 15.19 4.36 11.02
N ASN A 331 15.90 5.49 10.98
CA ASN A 331 15.30 6.74 11.43
C ASN A 331 14.21 7.08 10.42
N MET A 332 12.96 6.72 10.73
CA MET A 332 11.83 7.47 10.18
C MET A 332 11.98 8.89 10.73
N ASN A 333 12.51 9.81 9.92
CA ASN A 333 12.28 11.23 10.17
C ASN A 333 10.77 11.43 9.96
N LEU A 334 9.99 11.20 11.01
CA LEU A 334 8.64 11.70 11.20
C LEU A 334 8.74 13.22 11.35
N ASN A 335 9.07 13.91 10.26
CA ASN A 335 8.84 15.35 10.22
C ASN A 335 7.35 15.52 9.96
N LEU A 336 6.59 15.63 11.05
CA LEU A 336 5.25 16.23 11.07
C LEU A 336 5.30 17.64 10.49
#